data_AF-A0AAD5X5K6-F1
#
_entry.id   AF-A0AAD5X5K6-F1
#
_cell.length_a   1.000
_cell.length_b   1.000
_cell.length_c   1.000
_cell.angle_alpha   90.00
_cell.angle_beta   90.00
_cell.angle_gamma   90.00
#
_symmetry.space_group_name_H-M   'P 1'
#
loop_
_entity.id
_entity.type
_entity.pdbx_description
1 polymer ?
#
loop_
_entity_poly.entity_id
_entity_poly.type
_entity_poly.pdbx_seq_one_letter_code
_entity_poly.pdbx_strand_id
1 'polypeptide(L)'
;MSDSTSPLLFGLPLKYISLLTLIIQNSFLALILRYSQTAGLSPSGKYLPSTAVVSSEIIKLGICLFIHVRSETEKGRSYSGTQLWNDIFGPKSDWVKMTVPAVLYFVQNNLQYVASSHLDAATFQVTYQLKILTTALFSVWMLGKKLTGLKWGSLVLLTVGIAMVTYDPSKRTSGGDGEKGGGEMFMGLVAVSIACVLSGLAGVWFEKVLKGSQTSLFLRNVQLSIFSVIPGFLFGVLLMDGEKLREGGGFFQGYNGWTWMAIGCQACGGLIVAMVVK
;
A
#
# COMPACT_ATOMS: atom_id res chain seq x y z
N MET A 1 -29.45 -13.96 -19.11
CA MET A 1 -28.65 -14.64 -20.14
C MET A 1 -27.48 -13.74 -20.49
N SER A 2 -26.39 -13.85 -19.73
CA SER A 2 -25.03 -13.48 -20.12
C SER A 2 -24.13 -14.15 -19.08
N ASP A 3 -23.78 -15.41 -19.32
CA ASP A 3 -22.69 -16.05 -18.61
C ASP A 3 -21.44 -15.22 -18.88
N SER A 4 -21.05 -14.40 -17.90
CA SER A 4 -19.73 -13.82 -17.85
C SER A 4 -18.78 -14.97 -17.50
N THR A 5 -18.41 -15.75 -18.51
CA THR A 5 -17.36 -16.76 -18.43
C THR A 5 -16.13 -16.05 -17.86
N SER A 6 -15.86 -16.29 -16.58
CA SER A 6 -14.69 -15.76 -15.93
C SER A 6 -13.49 -16.19 -16.76
N PRO A 7 -12.58 -15.28 -17.16
CA PRO A 7 -11.49 -15.67 -18.04
C PRO A 7 -10.71 -16.82 -17.38
N LEU A 8 -10.52 -17.90 -18.12
CA LEU A 8 -9.86 -19.12 -17.66
C LEU A 8 -8.43 -19.09 -18.20
N LEU A 9 -7.45 -19.16 -17.31
CA LEU A 9 -6.05 -19.34 -17.69
C LEU A 9 -5.64 -20.74 -17.21
N PHE A 10 -5.17 -21.60 -18.10
CA PHE A 10 -4.86 -23.00 -17.80
C PHE A 10 -6.02 -23.79 -17.16
N GLY A 11 -7.28 -23.45 -17.48
CA GLY A 11 -8.46 -24.13 -16.92
C GLY A 11 -8.83 -23.74 -15.49
N LEU A 12 -8.06 -22.84 -14.85
CA LEU A 12 -8.37 -22.30 -13.53
C LEU A 12 -9.03 -20.91 -13.66
N PRO A 13 -10.02 -20.58 -12.81
CA PRO A 13 -10.58 -19.25 -12.74
C PRO A 13 -9.50 -18.22 -12.39
N LEU A 14 -9.39 -17.14 -13.18
CA LEU A 14 -8.35 -16.11 -13.01
C LEU A 14 -8.30 -15.51 -11.60
N LYS A 15 -9.41 -15.52 -10.87
CA LYS A 15 -9.47 -15.09 -9.47
C LYS A 15 -8.58 -15.91 -8.54
N TYR A 16 -8.50 -17.23 -8.71
CA TYR A 16 -7.65 -18.08 -7.86
C TYR A 16 -6.17 -17.95 -8.21
N ILE A 17 -5.86 -17.84 -9.50
CA ILE A 17 -4.48 -17.56 -9.96
C ILE A 17 -4.02 -16.21 -9.42
N SER A 18 -4.87 -15.18 -9.54
CA SER A 18 -4.59 -13.84 -9.02
C SER A 18 -4.36 -13.84 -7.50
N LEU A 19 -5.19 -14.58 -6.76
CA LEU A 19 -5.02 -14.74 -5.31
C LEU A 19 -3.70 -15.46 -4.96
N LEU A 20 -3.38 -16.55 -5.66
CA LEU A 20 -2.14 -17.30 -5.43
C LEU A 20 -0.91 -16.44 -5.73
N THR A 21 -0.91 -15.73 -6.86
CA THR A 21 0.15 -14.79 -7.24
C THR A 21 0.32 -13.70 -6.18
N LEU A 22 -0.78 -13.17 -5.63
CA LEU A 22 -0.74 -12.13 -4.60
C LEU A 22 -0.20 -12.67 -3.26
N ILE A 23 -0.50 -13.91 -2.89
CA ILE A 23 0.07 -14.56 -1.70
C ILE A 23 1.58 -14.77 -1.87
N ILE A 24 2.00 -15.35 -3.00
CA ILE A 24 3.42 -15.59 -3.30
C ILE A 24 4.18 -14.25 -3.32
N GLN A 25 3.65 -13.26 -4.03
CA GLN A 25 4.28 -11.94 -4.15
C GLN A 25 4.41 -11.24 -2.80
N ASN A 26 3.35 -11.20 -1.97
CA ASN A 26 3.43 -10.57 -0.65
C ASN A 26 4.42 -11.27 0.28
N SER A 27 4.48 -12.60 0.22
CA SER A 27 5.42 -13.40 1.02
C SER A 27 6.86 -13.14 0.59
N PHE A 28 7.10 -13.11 -0.72
CA PHE A 28 8.41 -12.82 -1.31
C PHE A 28 8.88 -11.39 -1.00
N LEU A 29 7.98 -10.40 -1.12
CA LEU A 29 8.25 -9.00 -0.78
C LEU A 29 8.67 -8.85 0.69
N ALA A 30 7.95 -9.50 1.61
CA ALA A 30 8.27 -9.44 3.04
C ALA A 30 9.66 -10.03 3.35
N LEU A 31 10.01 -11.15 2.71
CA LEU A 31 11.33 -11.77 2.85
C LEU A 31 12.44 -10.89 2.29
N ILE A 32 12.26 -10.35 1.08
CA ILE A 32 13.26 -9.48 0.46
C ILE A 32 13.44 -8.19 1.25
N LEU A 33 12.37 -7.54 1.72
CA LEU A 33 12.48 -6.32 2.50
C LEU A 33 13.23 -6.55 3.81
N ARG A 34 12.97 -7.68 4.49
CA ARG A 34 13.71 -8.03 5.69
C ARG A 34 15.17 -8.29 5.37
N TYR A 35 15.44 -9.06 4.31
CA TYR A 35 16.79 -9.37 3.87
C TYR A 35 17.55 -8.12 3.42
N SER A 36 16.95 -7.20 2.67
CA SER A 36 17.59 -5.96 2.21
C SER A 36 17.97 -5.05 3.38
N GLN A 37 17.15 -5.01 4.44
CA GLN A 37 17.43 -4.23 5.63
C GLN A 37 18.48 -4.86 6.56
N THR A 38 18.56 -6.20 6.64
CA THR A 38 19.57 -6.89 7.46
C THR A 38 20.88 -7.13 6.73
N ALA A 39 20.86 -7.32 5.40
CA ALA A 39 22.05 -7.48 4.57
C ALA A 39 22.83 -6.16 4.37
N GLY A 40 22.30 -5.03 4.85
CA GLY A 40 22.97 -3.73 4.92
C GLY A 40 24.14 -3.64 5.92
N LEU A 41 24.69 -4.77 6.38
CA LEU A 41 25.97 -4.87 7.10
C LEU A 41 27.19 -4.72 6.16
N SER A 42 26.98 -4.55 4.86
CA SER A 42 28.02 -4.15 3.89
C SER A 42 28.49 -2.70 4.11
N PRO A 43 29.72 -2.32 3.67
CA PRO A 43 30.34 -1.02 3.95
C PRO A 43 29.57 0.22 3.44
N SER A 44 28.51 0.04 2.65
CA SER A 44 27.68 1.12 2.06
C SER A 44 26.55 1.62 2.97
N GLY A 45 26.38 1.06 4.17
CA GLY A 45 25.36 1.49 5.14
C GLY A 45 23.92 1.07 4.79
N LYS A 46 22.96 1.47 5.65
CA LYS A 46 21.53 1.15 5.46
C LYS A 46 20.88 2.16 4.50
N TYR A 47 20.04 1.66 3.58
CA TYR A 47 19.23 2.52 2.72
C TYR A 47 18.05 3.13 3.48
N LEU A 48 17.57 4.28 3.00
CA LEU A 48 16.42 4.96 3.56
C LEU A 48 15.12 4.33 3.00
N PRO A 49 14.20 3.84 3.86
CA PRO A 49 12.95 3.26 3.39
C PRO A 49 12.07 4.24 2.60
N SER A 50 12.12 5.54 2.95
CA SER A 50 11.37 6.61 2.28
C SER A 50 11.76 6.75 0.81
N THR A 51 13.06 6.73 0.49
CA THR A 51 13.55 6.82 -0.90
C THR A 51 13.14 5.59 -1.70
N ALA A 52 13.20 4.40 -1.08
CA ALA A 52 12.80 3.15 -1.74
C ALA A 52 11.30 3.12 -2.08
N VAL A 53 10.45 3.62 -1.17
CA VAL A 53 9.01 3.76 -1.42
C VAL A 53 8.76 4.71 -2.59
N VAL A 54 9.39 5.89 -2.60
CA VAL A 54 9.26 6.85 -3.70
C VAL A 54 9.74 6.26 -5.02
N SER A 55 10.88 5.57 -5.04
CA SER A 55 11.37 4.86 -6.22
C SER A 55 10.38 3.81 -6.73
N SER A 56 9.72 3.07 -5.82
CA SER A 56 8.73 2.06 -6.21
C SER A 56 7.50 2.69 -6.86
N GLU A 57 7.07 3.87 -6.39
CA GLU A 57 5.96 4.62 -6.99
C GLU A 57 6.34 5.23 -8.34
N ILE A 58 7.59 5.68 -8.53
CA ILE A 58 8.10 6.16 -9.83
C ILE A 58 8.13 5.03 -10.86
N ILE A 59 8.63 3.84 -10.48
CA ILE A 59 8.63 2.67 -11.37
C ILE A 59 7.19 2.28 -11.74
N LYS A 60 6.30 2.23 -10.74
CA LYS A 60 4.88 1.93 -10.95
C LYS A 60 4.22 2.94 -11.91
N LEU A 61 4.48 4.23 -11.70
CA LEU A 61 4.02 5.30 -12.57
C LEU A 61 4.49 5.09 -14.02
N GLY A 62 5.78 4.80 -14.21
CA GLY A 62 6.36 4.53 -15.52
C GLY A 62 5.70 3.33 -16.22
N ILE A 63 5.52 2.22 -15.51
CA ILE A 63 4.87 1.02 -16.04
C ILE A 63 3.40 1.30 -16.40
N CYS A 64 2.65 1.97 -15.52
CA CYS A 64 1.25 2.31 -15.77
C CYS A 64 1.09 3.27 -16.96
N LEU A 65 1.94 4.28 -17.06
CA LEU A 65 1.97 5.20 -18.19
C LEU A 65 2.27 4.46 -19.49
N PHE A 66 3.29 3.61 -19.50
CA PHE A 66 3.67 2.82 -20.67
C PHE A 66 2.53 1.91 -21.15
N ILE A 67 1.90 1.16 -20.23
CA ILE A 67 0.77 0.28 -20.56
C ILE A 67 -0.42 1.10 -21.06
N HIS A 68 -0.71 2.26 -20.46
CA HIS A 68 -1.83 3.09 -20.88
C HIS A 68 -1.61 3.67 -22.28
N VAL A 69 -0.45 4.26 -22.55
CA VAL A 69 -0.09 4.80 -23.87
C VAL A 69 -0.16 3.70 -24.92
N ARG A 70 0.45 2.53 -24.65
CA ARG A 70 0.43 1.40 -25.58
C ARG A 70 -1.01 0.93 -25.87
N SER A 71 -1.84 0.83 -24.83
CA SER A 71 -3.24 0.41 -24.97
C SER A 71 -4.09 1.38 -25.79
N GLU A 72 -3.81 2.69 -25.72
CA GLU A 72 -4.52 3.69 -26.54
C GLU A 72 -3.97 3.75 -27.98
N THR A 73 -2.66 3.59 -28.18
CA THR A 73 -2.05 3.49 -29.51
C THR A 73 -2.55 2.26 -30.28
N GLU A 74 -2.68 1.10 -29.62
CA GLU A 74 -3.23 -0.13 -30.22
C GLU A 74 -4.71 0.03 -30.64
N LYS A 75 -5.45 0.97 -30.05
CA LYS A 75 -6.83 1.32 -30.47
C LYS A 75 -6.87 2.26 -31.67
N GLY A 76 -5.74 2.56 -32.31
CA GLY A 76 -5.64 3.39 -33.51
C GLY A 76 -5.75 4.90 -33.25
N ARG A 77 -5.62 5.36 -32.00
CA ARG A 77 -5.56 6.79 -31.69
C ARG A 77 -4.12 7.30 -31.84
N SER A 78 -3.92 8.36 -32.62
CA SER A 78 -2.65 9.09 -32.61
C SER A 78 -2.50 9.77 -31.26
N TYR A 79 -1.69 9.16 -30.38
CA TYR A 79 -1.60 9.53 -28.98
C TYR A 79 -0.54 10.62 -28.77
N SER A 80 -1.02 11.84 -28.52
CA SER A 80 -0.15 13.01 -28.26
C SER A 80 -0.05 13.33 -26.76
N GLY A 81 1.00 14.05 -26.35
CA GLY A 81 1.20 14.48 -24.96
C GLY A 81 0.03 15.29 -24.40
N THR A 82 -0.65 16.08 -25.24
CA THR A 82 -1.85 16.85 -24.85
C THR A 82 -3.06 15.94 -24.56
N GLN A 83 -3.16 14.80 -25.25
CA GLN A 83 -4.22 13.82 -24.99
C GLN A 83 -3.94 13.06 -23.70
N LEU A 84 -2.68 12.68 -23.44
CA LEU A 84 -2.28 12.10 -22.15
C LEU A 84 -2.61 13.04 -21.00
N TRP A 85 -2.33 14.33 -21.15
CA TRP A 85 -2.68 15.33 -20.13
C TRP A 85 -4.19 15.42 -19.91
N ASN A 86 -4.98 15.42 -20.99
CA ASN A 86 -6.44 15.40 -20.89
C ASN A 86 -6.99 14.08 -20.32
N ASP A 87 -6.33 12.96 -20.56
CA ASP A 87 -6.70 11.67 -20.00
C ASP A 87 -6.38 11.62 -18.50
N ILE A 88 -5.30 12.25 -18.04
CA ILE A 88 -4.93 12.30 -16.62
C ILE A 88 -5.71 13.37 -15.84
N PHE A 89 -5.76 14.60 -16.34
CA PHE A 89 -6.29 15.78 -15.63
C PHE A 89 -7.51 16.41 -16.28
N GLY A 90 -8.02 15.85 -17.37
CA GLY A 90 -9.17 16.40 -18.04
C GLY A 90 -10.48 16.23 -17.25
N PRO A 91 -11.53 16.94 -17.66
CA PRO A 91 -12.81 16.98 -16.95
C PRO A 91 -13.52 15.63 -16.90
N LYS A 92 -13.25 14.73 -17.87
CA LYS A 92 -13.81 13.37 -17.90
C LYS A 92 -13.02 12.37 -17.06
N SER A 93 -11.87 12.78 -16.53
CA SER A 93 -10.95 11.87 -15.84
C SER A 93 -11.28 11.71 -14.36
N ASP A 94 -12.17 12.53 -13.78
CA ASP A 94 -12.59 12.39 -12.37
C ASP A 94 -11.40 12.36 -11.38
N TRP A 95 -10.26 12.97 -11.77
CA TRP A 95 -8.98 12.88 -11.06
C TRP A 95 -9.05 13.44 -9.64
N VAL A 96 -9.93 14.41 -9.41
CA VAL A 96 -10.21 14.99 -8.10
C VAL A 96 -10.73 13.91 -7.13
N LYS A 97 -11.48 12.90 -7.61
CA LYS A 97 -11.93 11.81 -6.74
C LYS A 97 -10.78 10.89 -6.30
N MET A 98 -9.67 10.89 -7.04
CA MET A 98 -8.46 10.14 -6.73
C MET A 98 -7.50 10.86 -5.78
N THR A 99 -7.69 12.16 -5.53
CA THR A 99 -6.91 12.88 -4.51
C THR A 99 -7.27 12.41 -3.10
N VAL A 100 -8.54 12.10 -2.85
CA VAL A 100 -9.03 11.58 -1.57
C VAL A 100 -8.27 10.31 -1.15
N PRO A 101 -8.25 9.20 -1.92
CA PRO A 101 -7.52 8.01 -1.52
C PRO A 101 -6.01 8.27 -1.45
N ALA A 102 -5.43 9.12 -2.31
CA ALA A 102 -4.01 9.44 -2.25
C ALA A 102 -3.62 10.15 -0.94
N VAL A 103 -4.38 11.16 -0.51
CA VAL A 103 -4.15 11.86 0.76
C VAL A 103 -4.34 10.91 1.95
N LEU A 104 -5.39 10.09 1.92
CA LEU A 104 -5.63 9.11 2.98
C LEU A 104 -4.48 8.09 3.09
N TYR A 105 -3.99 7.57 1.95
CA TYR A 105 -2.83 6.68 1.92
C TYR A 105 -1.55 7.37 2.39
N PHE A 106 -1.36 8.63 2.03
CA PHE A 106 -0.22 9.41 2.50
C PHE A 106 -0.23 9.58 4.03
N VAL A 107 -1.36 10.02 4.60
CA VAL A 107 -1.49 10.18 6.06
C VAL A 107 -1.37 8.83 6.76
N GLN A 108 -1.99 7.78 6.23
CA GLN A 108 -1.86 6.42 6.72
C GLN A 108 -0.39 5.99 6.79
N ASN A 109 0.38 6.18 5.72
CA ASN A 109 1.78 5.75 5.67
C ASN A 109 2.64 6.47 6.73
N ASN A 110 2.37 7.76 6.98
CA ASN A 110 3.06 8.50 8.04
C ASN A 110 2.67 8.02 9.44
N LEU A 111 1.38 7.79 9.70
CA LEU A 111 0.92 7.22 10.97
C LEU A 111 1.45 5.81 11.21
N GLN A 112 1.63 5.04 10.13
CA GLN A 112 2.26 3.74 10.18
C GLN A 112 3.72 3.83 10.62
N TYR A 113 4.45 4.84 10.14
CA TYR A 113 5.82 5.12 10.58
C TYR A 113 5.85 5.47 12.08
N VAL A 114 5.03 6.41 12.52
CA VAL A 114 4.88 6.79 13.94
C VAL A 114 4.53 5.58 14.80
N ALA A 115 3.61 4.74 14.35
CA ALA A 115 3.28 3.51 15.07
C ALA A 115 4.47 2.56 15.16
N SER A 116 5.24 2.39 14.09
CA SER A 116 6.40 1.50 14.07
C SER A 116 7.59 2.01 14.90
N SER A 117 7.67 3.31 15.17
CA SER A 117 8.70 3.88 16.05
C SER A 117 8.37 3.76 17.54
N HIS A 118 7.08 3.58 17.88
CA HIS A 118 6.61 3.49 19.27
C HIS A 118 6.10 2.10 19.68
N LEU A 119 5.89 1.19 18.73
CA LEU A 119 5.48 -0.19 18.98
C LEU A 119 6.56 -1.16 18.53
N ASP A 120 6.72 -2.25 19.27
CA ASP A 120 7.53 -3.37 18.79
C ASP A 120 6.89 -4.04 17.56
N ALA A 121 7.73 -4.66 16.74
CA ALA A 121 7.32 -5.23 15.46
C ALA A 121 6.15 -6.24 15.58
N ALA A 122 6.08 -7.02 16.65
CA ALA A 122 5.00 -7.99 16.84
C ALA A 122 3.66 -7.29 17.10
N THR A 123 3.64 -6.35 18.06
CA THR A 123 2.44 -5.55 18.37
C THR A 123 1.98 -4.74 17.16
N PHE A 124 2.91 -4.08 16.46
CA PHE A 124 2.62 -3.32 15.25
C PHE A 124 2.02 -4.20 14.15
N GLN A 125 2.67 -5.32 13.81
CA GLN A 125 2.26 -6.18 12.70
C GLN A 125 0.85 -6.73 12.91
N VAL A 126 0.53 -7.14 14.14
CA VAL A 126 -0.76 -7.75 14.45
C VAL A 126 -1.86 -6.69 14.51
N THR A 127 -1.61 -5.56 15.20
CA THR A 127 -2.58 -4.46 15.27
C THR A 127 -2.89 -3.88 13.90
N TYR A 128 -1.90 -3.84 12.98
CA TYR A 128 -2.12 -3.35 11.62
C TYR A 128 -3.04 -4.24 10.77
N GLN A 129 -3.26 -5.50 11.15
CA GLN A 129 -4.23 -6.37 10.48
C GLN A 129 -5.68 -6.01 10.78
N LEU A 130 -5.93 -5.14 11.77
CA LEU A 130 -7.25 -4.55 12.02
C LEU A 130 -7.77 -3.77 10.80
N LYS A 131 -6.88 -3.38 9.87
CA LYS A 131 -7.26 -2.86 8.56
C LYS A 131 -8.28 -3.75 7.84
N ILE A 132 -8.19 -5.08 7.97
CA ILE A 132 -9.10 -6.03 7.33
C ILE A 132 -10.54 -5.80 7.82
N LEU A 133 -10.71 -5.60 9.13
CA LEU A 133 -11.99 -5.27 9.75
C LEU A 133 -12.52 -3.95 9.20
N THR A 134 -11.70 -2.89 9.24
CA THR A 134 -12.13 -1.55 8.79
C THR A 134 -12.50 -1.53 7.31
N THR A 135 -11.74 -2.21 6.44
CA THR A 135 -12.06 -2.37 5.01
C THR A 135 -13.39 -3.09 4.81
N ALA A 136 -13.68 -4.12 5.60
CA ALA A 136 -14.94 -4.84 5.52
C ALA A 136 -16.13 -3.96 5.95
N LEU A 137 -15.98 -3.20 7.04
CA LEU A 137 -16.99 -2.25 7.51
C LEU A 137 -17.29 -1.18 6.46
N PHE A 138 -16.24 -0.54 5.92
CA PHE A 138 -16.41 0.46 4.85
C PHE A 138 -16.95 -0.17 3.57
N SER A 139 -16.63 -1.42 3.25
CA SER A 139 -17.19 -2.13 2.09
C SER A 139 -18.70 -2.34 2.20
N VAL A 140 -19.22 -2.62 3.39
CA VAL A 140 -20.67 -2.70 3.62
C VAL A 140 -21.29 -1.31 3.51
N TRP A 141 -20.69 -0.32 4.18
CA TRP A 141 -21.26 1.02 4.30
C TRP A 141 -21.20 1.83 2.98
N MET A 142 -20.06 1.87 2.28
CA MET A 142 -19.87 2.71 1.08
C MET A 142 -20.23 2.05 -0.25
N LEU A 143 -20.02 0.73 -0.35
CA LEU A 143 -20.28 -0.06 -1.57
C LEU A 143 -21.59 -0.88 -1.46
N GLY A 144 -22.25 -0.87 -0.30
CA GLY A 144 -23.51 -1.60 -0.10
C GLY A 144 -23.37 -3.12 -0.14
N LYS A 145 -22.16 -3.67 0.06
CA LYS A 145 -21.93 -5.12 0.01
C LYS A 145 -22.65 -5.81 1.17
N LYS A 146 -23.34 -6.92 0.90
CA LYS A 146 -23.96 -7.76 1.94
C LYS A 146 -22.97 -8.82 2.41
N LEU A 147 -22.56 -8.76 3.68
CA LEU A 147 -21.75 -9.79 4.33
C LEU A 147 -22.67 -10.80 5.03
N THR A 148 -22.50 -12.08 4.73
CA THR A 148 -23.20 -13.19 5.39
C THR A 148 -22.77 -13.30 6.86
N GLY A 149 -23.62 -13.84 7.74
CA GLY A 149 -23.30 -14.02 9.17
C GLY A 149 -22.01 -14.80 9.42
N LEU A 150 -21.70 -15.79 8.57
CA LEU A 150 -20.41 -16.50 8.57
C LEU A 150 -19.20 -15.58 8.35
N LYS A 151 -19.29 -14.60 7.44
CA LYS A 151 -18.19 -13.66 7.17
C LYS A 151 -18.00 -12.68 8.33
N TRP A 152 -19.09 -12.30 9.00
CA TRP A 152 -19.03 -11.54 10.25
C TRP A 152 -18.38 -12.36 11.37
N GLY A 153 -18.73 -13.64 11.50
CA GLY A 153 -18.07 -14.58 12.41
C GLY A 153 -16.57 -14.70 12.13
N SER A 154 -16.16 -14.79 10.85
CA SER A 154 -14.75 -14.80 10.45
C SER A 154 -14.01 -13.52 10.82
N LEU A 155 -14.67 -12.35 10.76
CA LEU A 155 -14.08 -11.06 11.16
C LEU A 155 -13.87 -10.95 12.67
N VAL A 156 -14.84 -11.43 13.46
CA VAL A 156 -14.70 -11.50 14.92
C VAL A 156 -13.59 -12.49 15.28
N LEU A 157 -13.57 -13.67 14.68
CA LEU A 157 -12.53 -14.67 14.89
C LEU A 157 -11.14 -14.12 14.52
N LEU A 158 -11.03 -13.37 13.42
CA LEU A 158 -9.79 -12.68 13.04
C LEU A 158 -9.35 -11.68 14.11
N THR A 159 -10.29 -10.90 14.64
CA THR A 159 -10.01 -9.90 15.70
C THR A 159 -9.56 -10.57 17.00
N VAL A 160 -10.16 -11.70 17.36
CA VAL A 160 -9.75 -12.51 18.51
C VAL A 160 -8.38 -13.16 18.29
N GLY A 161 -8.12 -13.70 17.10
CA GLY A 161 -6.81 -14.26 16.74
C GLY A 161 -5.69 -13.22 16.82
N ILE A 162 -5.97 -11.99 16.37
CA ILE A 162 -5.09 -10.83 16.52
C ILE A 162 -4.85 -10.54 18.02
N ALA A 163 -5.91 -10.44 18.82
CA ALA A 163 -5.80 -10.17 20.27
C ALA A 163 -5.00 -11.25 21.02
N MET A 164 -5.18 -12.52 20.66
CA MET A 164 -4.44 -13.65 21.25
C MET A 164 -2.95 -13.61 20.89
N VAL A 165 -2.58 -13.33 19.64
CA VAL A 165 -1.17 -13.23 19.22
C VAL A 165 -0.48 -12.01 19.87
N THR A 166 -1.22 -10.95 20.20
CA THR A 166 -0.69 -9.78 20.94
C THR A 166 -0.56 -9.99 22.45
N TYR A 167 -1.05 -11.10 22.99
CA TYR A 167 -0.97 -11.36 24.42
C TYR A 167 0.42 -11.90 24.79
N ASP A 168 1.35 -10.99 25.08
CA ASP A 168 2.64 -11.33 25.68
C ASP A 168 2.67 -10.88 27.15
N PRO A 169 2.44 -11.79 28.12
CA PRO A 169 2.47 -11.45 29.54
C PRO A 169 3.88 -11.11 30.05
N SER A 170 4.93 -11.44 29.29
CA SER A 170 6.34 -11.30 29.67
C SER A 170 6.81 -9.84 29.71
N LYS A 171 6.14 -8.94 28.98
CA LYS A 171 6.43 -7.49 28.98
C LYS A 171 5.91 -6.76 30.22
N ARG A 172 5.06 -7.39 31.04
CA ARG A 172 4.54 -6.78 32.29
C ARG A 172 5.48 -6.97 33.50
N THR A 173 6.53 -7.76 33.37
CA THR A 173 7.44 -8.13 34.48
C THR A 173 8.73 -7.30 34.58
N SER A 174 8.97 -6.36 33.66
CA SER A 174 10.09 -5.41 33.78
C SER A 174 9.59 -4.06 34.28
N GLY A 175 9.29 -3.97 35.57
CA GLY A 175 8.97 -2.72 36.24
C GLY A 175 10.22 -1.83 36.35
N GLY A 176 10.12 -0.60 35.84
CA GLY A 176 11.14 0.43 36.03
C GLY A 176 11.08 1.63 35.07
N ASP A 177 9.89 2.15 34.72
CA ASP A 177 9.62 3.56 34.32
C ASP A 177 8.16 3.67 33.83
N GLY A 178 7.22 3.72 34.77
CA GLY A 178 5.78 3.50 34.55
C GLY A 178 5.00 4.63 33.87
N GLU A 179 5.58 5.81 33.66
CA GLU A 179 4.86 6.93 33.02
C GLU A 179 5.32 7.22 31.58
N LYS A 180 6.59 7.01 31.22
CA LYS A 180 7.10 7.29 29.86
C LYS A 180 6.81 6.16 28.86
N GLY A 181 6.94 4.90 29.25
CA GLY A 181 6.72 3.76 28.35
C GLY A 181 5.24 3.52 27.99
N GLY A 182 4.32 3.81 28.91
CA GLY A 182 2.88 3.67 28.67
C GLY A 182 2.33 4.70 27.67
N GLY A 183 2.83 5.94 27.75
CA GLY A 183 2.45 7.02 26.83
C GLY A 183 2.88 6.75 25.39
N GLU A 184 4.13 6.29 25.17
CA GLU A 184 4.63 5.95 23.84
C GLU A 184 3.86 4.77 23.23
N MET A 185 3.64 3.70 23.98
CA MET A 185 2.84 2.57 23.51
C MET A 185 1.41 2.99 23.15
N PHE A 186 0.77 3.82 23.97
CA PHE A 186 -0.57 4.34 23.68
C PHE A 186 -0.59 5.19 22.41
N MET A 187 0.40 6.08 22.24
CA MET A 187 0.55 6.89 21.03
C MET A 187 0.72 6.00 19.78
N GLY A 188 1.53 4.95 19.88
CA GLY A 188 1.69 3.96 18.81
C GLY A 188 0.41 3.20 18.48
N LEU A 189 -0.35 2.77 19.50
CA LEU A 189 -1.64 2.07 19.33
C LEU A 189 -2.71 2.96 18.69
N VAL A 190 -2.79 4.23 19.10
CA VAL A 190 -3.69 5.21 18.50
C VAL A 190 -3.30 5.47 17.04
N ALA A 191 -2.01 5.68 16.77
CA ALA A 191 -1.50 5.91 15.42
C ALA A 191 -1.81 4.74 14.47
N VAL A 192 -1.56 3.49 14.87
CA VAL A 192 -1.87 2.32 14.03
C VAL A 192 -3.37 2.12 13.84
N SER A 193 -4.19 2.43 14.85
CA SER A 193 -5.65 2.32 14.76
C SER A 193 -6.21 3.32 13.74
N ILE A 194 -5.77 4.58 13.81
CA ILE A 194 -6.14 5.61 12.83
C ILE A 194 -5.63 5.20 11.44
N ALA A 195 -4.38 4.73 11.33
CA ALA A 195 -3.84 4.24 10.06
C ALA A 195 -4.69 3.10 9.47
N CYS A 196 -5.16 2.15 10.28
CA CYS A 196 -6.05 1.08 9.81
C CYS A 196 -7.37 1.62 9.25
N VAL A 197 -8.02 2.53 9.98
CA VAL A 197 -9.27 3.16 9.54
C VAL A 197 -9.08 3.93 8.23
N LEU A 198 -8.03 4.74 8.13
CA LEU A 198 -7.71 5.47 6.91
C LEU A 198 -7.41 4.52 5.74
N SER A 199 -6.74 3.38 6.01
CA SER A 199 -6.46 2.36 5.00
C SER A 199 -7.72 1.71 4.44
N GLY A 200 -8.63 1.30 5.32
CA GLY A 200 -9.90 0.72 4.93
C GLY A 200 -10.75 1.71 4.13
N LEU A 201 -10.79 2.97 4.57
CA LEU A 201 -11.50 4.04 3.88
C LEU A 201 -10.91 4.32 2.49
N ALA A 202 -9.59 4.49 2.39
CA ALA A 202 -8.89 4.76 1.14
C ALA A 202 -9.08 3.63 0.12
N GLY A 203 -8.93 2.38 0.56
CA GLY A 203 -9.09 1.21 -0.31
C GLY A 203 -10.50 1.05 -0.85
N VAL A 204 -11.51 1.22 0.00
CA VAL A 204 -12.91 1.13 -0.40
C VAL A 204 -13.33 2.31 -1.27
N TRP A 205 -12.83 3.52 -0.97
CA TRP A 205 -13.04 4.68 -1.82
C TRP A 205 -12.43 4.48 -3.21
N PHE A 206 -11.18 3.99 -3.28
CA PHE A 206 -10.52 3.66 -4.54
C PHE A 206 -11.30 2.62 -5.33
N GLU A 207 -11.77 1.54 -4.69
CA GLU A 207 -12.65 0.54 -5.31
C GLU A 207 -13.94 1.19 -5.87
N LYS A 208 -14.56 2.09 -5.10
CA LYS A 208 -15.79 2.80 -5.52
C LYS A 208 -15.56 3.69 -6.73
N VAL A 209 -14.45 4.45 -6.77
CA VAL A 209 -14.12 5.30 -7.92
C VAL A 209 -13.74 4.47 -9.15
N LEU A 210 -13.02 3.36 -8.96
CA LEU A 210 -12.71 2.41 -10.04
C LEU A 210 -13.98 1.83 -10.66
N LYS A 211 -14.93 1.39 -9.84
CA LYS A 211 -16.19 0.78 -10.31
C LYS A 211 -17.19 1.78 -10.87
N GLY A 212 -17.09 3.05 -10.47
CA GLY A 212 -17.96 4.13 -10.93
C GLY A 212 -17.50 4.82 -12.23
N SER A 213 -16.36 4.44 -12.80
CA SER A 213 -15.77 5.12 -13.97
C SER A 213 -15.41 4.15 -15.10
N GLN A 214 -15.54 4.60 -16.35
CA GLN A 214 -15.05 3.85 -17.54
C GLN A 214 -13.54 4.00 -17.77
N THR A 215 -12.86 4.75 -16.90
CA THR A 215 -11.42 5.02 -16.98
C THR A 215 -10.61 3.75 -16.77
N SER A 216 -9.49 3.62 -17.50
CA SER A 216 -8.62 2.47 -17.34
C SER A 216 -8.01 2.42 -15.93
N LEU A 217 -7.86 1.20 -15.38
CA LEU A 217 -7.21 0.97 -14.09
C LEU A 217 -5.77 1.49 -14.07
N PHE A 218 -5.06 1.38 -15.19
CA PHE A 218 -3.69 1.90 -15.32
C PHE A 218 -3.67 3.41 -15.20
N LEU A 219 -4.60 4.12 -15.86
CA LEU A 219 -4.70 5.58 -15.73
C LEU A 219 -5.08 6.01 -14.31
N ARG A 220 -5.94 5.24 -13.62
CA ARG A 220 -6.24 5.47 -12.19
C ARG A 220 -5.00 5.28 -11.31
N ASN A 221 -4.16 4.29 -11.58
CA ASN A 221 -2.89 4.12 -10.89
C ASN A 221 -1.88 5.22 -11.24
N VAL A 222 -1.86 5.73 -12.48
CA VAL A 222 -1.07 6.92 -12.83
C VAL A 222 -1.45 8.09 -11.95
N GLN A 223 -2.74 8.40 -11.86
CA GLN A 223 -3.24 9.48 -10.99
C GLN A 223 -2.82 9.27 -9.53
N LEU A 224 -3.05 8.07 -9.00
CA LEU A 224 -2.72 7.72 -7.62
C LEU A 224 -1.22 7.83 -7.35
N SER A 225 -0.37 7.33 -8.25
CA SER A 225 1.09 7.41 -8.12
C SER A 225 1.60 8.84 -8.25
N ILE A 226 1.04 9.69 -9.12
CA ILE A 226 1.39 11.13 -9.17
C ILE A 226 1.11 11.79 -7.81
N PHE A 227 -0.09 11.54 -7.24
CA PHE A 227 -0.46 12.09 -5.94
C PHE A 227 0.27 11.43 -4.76
N SER A 228 0.95 10.30 -4.96
CA SER A 228 1.76 9.62 -3.93
C SER A 228 3.24 10.02 -3.98
N VAL A 229 3.81 10.16 -5.19
CA VAL A 229 5.22 10.54 -5.40
C VAL A 229 5.50 11.93 -4.85
N ILE A 230 4.64 12.91 -5.11
CA ILE A 230 4.88 14.30 -4.70
C ILE A 230 4.95 14.41 -3.16
N PRO A 231 3.93 13.96 -2.39
CA PRO A 231 4.01 14.01 -0.93
C PRO A 231 5.06 13.05 -0.36
N GLY A 232 5.24 11.87 -0.95
CA GLY A 232 6.26 10.91 -0.52
C GLY A 232 7.68 11.46 -0.62
N PHE A 233 7.98 12.19 -1.70
CA PHE A 233 9.25 12.87 -1.88
C PHE A 233 9.40 14.07 -0.94
N LEU A 234 8.41 14.98 -0.92
CA LEU A 234 8.50 16.20 -0.11
C LEU A 234 8.53 15.91 1.39
N PHE A 235 7.62 15.07 1.90
CA PHE A 235 7.54 14.81 3.33
C PHE A 235 8.43 13.64 3.76
N GLY A 236 8.39 12.52 3.04
CA GLY A 236 9.16 11.34 3.42
C GLY A 236 10.66 11.55 3.22
N VAL A 237 11.07 12.01 2.04
CA VAL A 237 12.50 12.12 1.70
C VAL A 237 13.10 13.43 2.21
N LEU A 238 12.46 14.58 1.97
CA LEU A 238 13.06 15.87 2.33
C LEU A 238 12.84 16.27 3.79
N LEU A 239 11.64 16.08 4.35
CA LEU A 239 11.35 16.51 5.73
C LEU A 239 11.77 15.48 6.79
N MET A 240 11.46 14.20 6.59
CA MET A 240 11.78 13.17 7.60
C MET A 240 13.23 12.67 7.53
N ASP A 241 13.73 12.40 6.31
CA ASP A 241 15.07 11.84 6.13
C ASP A 241 16.06 12.85 5.52
N GLY A 242 15.73 14.15 5.46
CA GLY A 242 16.56 15.17 4.81
C GLY A 242 17.96 15.32 5.39
N GLU A 243 18.11 15.21 6.72
CA GLU A 243 19.44 15.24 7.37
C GLU A 243 20.25 14.00 7.00
N LYS A 244 19.65 12.81 7.14
CA LYS A 244 20.28 11.52 6.78
C LYS A 244 20.64 11.44 5.30
N LEU A 245 19.87 12.12 4.44
CA LEU A 245 20.10 12.22 3.00
C LEU A 245 21.34 13.07 2.69
N ARG A 246 21.55 14.16 3.44
CA ARG A 246 22.70 15.06 3.26
C ARG A 246 23.99 14.43 3.78
N GLU A 247 23.91 13.67 4.87
CA GLU A 247 25.06 13.04 5.50
C GLU A 247 25.47 11.70 4.85
N GLY A 248 24.50 10.90 4.38
CA GLY A 248 24.75 9.53 3.91
C GLY A 248 25.08 9.37 2.43
N GLY A 249 25.25 10.46 1.67
CA GLY A 249 25.63 10.41 0.25
C GLY A 249 24.45 10.48 -0.74
N GLY A 250 23.29 10.94 -0.30
CA GLY A 250 22.16 11.31 -1.17
C GLY A 250 21.09 10.22 -1.32
N PHE A 251 20.22 10.41 -2.31
CA PHE A 251 18.97 9.64 -2.48
C PHE A 251 19.14 8.12 -2.58
N PHE A 252 20.23 7.67 -3.22
CA PHE A 252 20.50 6.26 -3.46
C PHE A 252 21.53 5.66 -2.49
N GLN A 253 21.73 6.28 -1.32
CA GLN A 253 22.65 5.76 -0.32
C GLN A 253 22.28 4.35 0.14
N GLY A 254 23.28 3.47 0.23
CA GLY A 254 23.09 2.07 0.65
C GLY A 254 22.29 1.20 -0.32
N TYR A 255 22.02 1.67 -1.55
CA TYR A 255 21.32 0.86 -2.55
C TYR A 255 22.22 -0.24 -3.09
N ASN A 256 21.70 -1.46 -3.09
CA ASN A 256 22.34 -2.62 -3.69
C ASN A 256 21.33 -3.40 -4.55
N GLY A 257 21.76 -4.52 -5.15
CA GLY A 257 20.87 -5.35 -5.97
C GLY A 257 19.62 -5.85 -5.23
N TRP A 258 19.73 -6.14 -3.93
CA TRP A 258 18.60 -6.57 -3.09
C TRP A 258 17.61 -5.42 -2.85
N THR A 259 18.10 -4.20 -2.64
CA THR A 259 17.25 -3.01 -2.55
C THR A 259 16.47 -2.79 -3.84
N TRP A 260 17.12 -2.85 -5.01
CA TRP A 260 16.43 -2.71 -6.29
C TRP A 260 15.42 -3.83 -6.57
N MET A 261 15.75 -5.06 -6.17
CA MET A 261 14.80 -6.17 -6.26
C MET A 261 13.59 -5.96 -5.33
N ALA A 262 13.80 -5.43 -4.12
CA ALA A 262 12.72 -5.08 -3.19
C ALA A 262 11.78 -4.03 -3.80
N ILE A 263 12.36 -2.96 -4.36
CA ILE A 263 11.64 -1.86 -5.01
C ILE A 263 10.85 -2.38 -6.21
N GLY A 264 11.46 -3.21 -7.06
CA GLY A 264 10.79 -3.83 -8.21
C GLY A 264 9.64 -4.74 -7.79
N CYS A 265 9.86 -5.58 -6.76
CA CYS A 265 8.82 -6.45 -6.22
C CYS A 265 7.66 -5.65 -5.61
N GLN A 266 7.95 -4.53 -4.94
CA GLN A 266 6.95 -3.63 -4.37
C GLN A 266 6.12 -2.95 -5.46
N ALA A 267 6.76 -2.45 -6.52
CA ALA A 267 6.08 -1.85 -7.67
C ALA A 267 5.14 -2.87 -8.34
N CYS A 268 5.66 -4.06 -8.65
CA CYS A 268 4.87 -5.16 -9.24
C CYS A 268 3.69 -5.57 -8.34
N GLY A 269 3.92 -5.70 -7.03
CA GLY A 269 2.87 -6.01 -6.05
C GLY A 269 1.72 -5.01 -6.07
N GLY A 270 2.05 -3.71 -6.10
CA GLY A 270 1.03 -2.66 -6.21
C GLY A 270 0.18 -2.78 -7.48
N LEU A 271 0.79 -3.13 -8.62
CA LEU A 271 0.07 -3.34 -9.88
C LEU A 271 -0.82 -4.58 -9.83
N ILE A 272 -0.32 -5.68 -9.26
CA ILE A 272 -1.08 -6.92 -9.11
C ILE A 272 -2.32 -6.66 -8.23
N VAL A 273 -2.15 -5.99 -7.09
CA VAL A 273 -3.27 -5.61 -6.20
C VAL A 273 -4.32 -4.83 -6.97
N ALA A 274 -3.91 -3.81 -7.74
CA ALA A 274 -4.86 -3.04 -8.53
C ALA A 274 -5.64 -3.92 -9.52
N MET A 275 -4.96 -4.83 -10.24
CA MET A 275 -5.59 -5.76 -11.17
C MET A 275 -6.60 -6.70 -10.51
N VAL A 276 -6.38 -7.11 -9.25
CA VAL A 276 -7.31 -7.98 -8.49
C VAL A 276 -8.60 -7.24 -8.09
N VAL A 277 -8.53 -5.92 -7.90
CA VAL A 277 -9.66 -5.11 -7.44
C VAL A 277 -10.71 -4.88 -8.54
N LYS A 278 -10.32 -5.03 -9.81
CA LYS A 278 -11.20 -4.91 -10.98
C LYS A 278 -12.08 -6.16 -11.14
#